data_AF-A0A9P1IJU4-F1
#
_entry.id   AF-A0A9P1IJU4-F1
#
_cell.length_a   1.000
_cell.length_b   1.000
_cell.length_c   1.000
_cell.angle_alpha   90.00
_cell.angle_beta   90.00
_cell.angle_gamma   90.00
#
_symmetry.space_group_name_H-M   'P 1'
#
loop_
_entity.id
_entity.type
_entity.pdbx_description
1 polymer ?
#
loop_
_entity_poly.entity_id
_entity_poly.type
_entity_poly.pdbx_seq_one_letter_code
_entity_poly.pdbx_strand_id
1 'polypeptide(L)'
;MSESAELDQDRPKKLIKVNVDREVPEDKIRIWLKHIVDKVYAEMPPLEYGDIEIVVMMDFSKSVNMTKELKKMIMETLEDELLR
;
A
#
# COMPACT_ATOMS: atom_id res chain seq x y z
N MET A 1 -22.61 23.47 26.52
CA MET A 1 -21.53 23.94 25.64
C MET A 1 -20.78 22.70 25.21
N SER A 2 -21.13 22.12 24.06
CA SER A 2 -20.51 20.90 23.57
C SER A 2 -19.32 21.30 22.71
N GLU A 3 -18.14 21.36 23.32
CA GLU A 3 -16.88 21.53 22.62
C GLU A 3 -16.30 20.14 22.38
N SER A 4 -16.64 19.55 21.24
CA SER A 4 -16.08 18.28 20.78
C SER A 4 -16.01 18.31 19.25
N ALA A 5 -15.08 19.10 18.75
CA ALA A 5 -14.55 18.97 17.41
C ALA A 5 -13.03 19.03 17.55
N GLU A 6 -12.46 17.99 18.16
CA GLU A 6 -11.03 17.76 18.09
C GLU A 6 -10.68 17.55 16.62
N LEU A 7 -9.67 18.31 16.17
CA LEU A 7 -9.27 18.45 14.78
C LEU A 7 -8.88 17.11 14.16
N ASP A 8 -9.68 16.59 13.22
CA ASP A 8 -9.21 15.59 12.25
C ASP A 8 -8.81 16.29 10.94
N GLN A 9 -8.02 17.36 11.07
CA GLN A 9 -7.41 18.08 9.96
C GLN A 9 -5.90 18.00 10.13
N ASP A 10 -5.22 17.51 9.11
CA ASP A 10 -3.75 17.37 9.02
C ASP A 10 -3.09 16.14 9.67
N ARG A 11 -3.71 14.95 9.60
CA ARG A 11 -2.89 13.73 9.60
C ARG A 11 -2.02 13.75 8.34
N PRO A 12 -0.69 13.66 8.44
CA PRO A 12 0.17 13.64 7.26
C PRO A 12 -0.18 12.41 6.41
N LYS A 13 -0.57 12.65 5.15
CA LYS A 13 -0.88 11.59 4.18
C LYS A 13 0.33 11.36 3.28
N LYS A 14 0.84 10.13 3.24
CA LYS A 14 1.91 9.74 2.32
C LYS A 14 1.33 8.84 1.23
N LEU A 15 1.36 9.32 -0.01
CA LEU A 15 0.99 8.54 -1.18
C LEU A 15 2.22 7.83 -1.74
N ILE A 16 2.20 6.50 -1.77
CA ILE A 16 3.22 5.66 -2.38
C ILE A 16 2.62 5.04 -3.65
N LYS A 17 3.17 5.41 -4.81
CA LYS A 17 2.72 4.89 -6.11
C LYS A 17 3.66 3.79 -6.58
N VAL A 18 3.10 2.61 -6.79
CA VAL A 18 3.81 1.43 -7.29
C VAL A 18 3.33 1.15 -8.71
N ASN A 19 4.17 1.48 -9.68
CA ASN A 19 3.92 1.15 -11.08
C ASN A 19 4.33 -0.30 -11.34
N VAL A 20 3.43 -1.08 -11.94
CA VAL A 20 3.66 -2.47 -12.31
C VAL A 20 3.73 -2.56 -13.82
N ASP A 21 4.91 -2.26 -14.36
CA ASP A 21 5.18 -2.18 -15.79
C ASP A 21 5.57 -3.54 -16.43
N ARG A 22 5.72 -4.58 -15.62
CA ARG A 22 6.11 -5.93 -16.05
C ARG A 22 5.09 -6.97 -15.61
N GLU A 23 4.93 -8.01 -16.43
CA GLU A 23 4.15 -9.18 -16.05
C GLU A 23 4.82 -9.86 -14.84
N VAL A 24 4.05 -10.06 -13.78
CA VAL A 24 4.50 -10.76 -12.57
C VAL A 24 4.01 -12.19 -12.66
N PRO A 25 4.89 -13.20 -12.82
CA PRO A 25 4.45 -14.58 -12.89
C PRO A 25 3.90 -15.01 -11.52
N GLU A 26 2.84 -15.82 -11.53
CA GLU A 26 2.05 -16.16 -10.34
C GLU A 26 2.90 -16.76 -9.20
N ASP A 27 3.88 -17.60 -9.55
CA ASP A 27 4.81 -18.23 -8.60
C ASP A 27 5.75 -17.23 -7.90
N LYS A 28 5.91 -16.02 -8.45
CA LYS A 28 6.75 -14.95 -7.89
C LYS A 28 5.96 -13.83 -7.24
N ILE A 29 4.63 -13.86 -7.29
CA ILE A 29 3.79 -12.79 -6.73
C ILE A 29 4.07 -12.56 -5.26
N ARG A 30 4.14 -13.62 -4.45
CA ARG A 30 4.42 -13.47 -2.99
C ARG A 30 5.77 -12.78 -2.73
N ILE A 31 6.81 -13.17 -3.46
CA ILE A 31 8.15 -12.57 -3.31
C ILE A 31 8.13 -11.11 -3.75
N TRP A 32 7.44 -10.84 -4.85
CA TRP A 32 7.30 -9.49 -5.38
C TRP A 32 6.50 -8.58 -4.43
N LEU A 33 5.41 -9.08 -3.83
CA LEU A 33 4.62 -8.34 -2.85
C LEU A 33 5.41 -8.01 -1.61
N LYS A 34 6.19 -8.97 -1.08
CA LYS A 34 7.12 -8.70 0.03
C LYS A 34 8.08 -7.56 -0.30
N HIS A 35 8.62 -7.53 -1.52
CA HIS A 35 9.49 -6.44 -1.95
C HIS A 35 8.76 -5.08 -2.05
N ILE A 36 7.47 -5.06 -2.38
CA ILE A 36 6.66 -3.84 -2.34
C ILE A 36 6.44 -3.38 -0.90
N VAL A 37 6.09 -4.30 0.00
CA VAL A 37 5.92 -4.03 1.43
C VAL A 37 7.21 -3.46 2.05
N ASP A 38 8.35 -4.10 1.79
CA ASP A 38 9.66 -3.63 2.25
C ASP A 38 9.96 -2.19 1.76
N LYS A 39 9.60 -1.88 0.51
CA LYS A 39 9.72 -0.53 -0.05
C LYS A 39 8.80 0.47 0.62
N VAL A 40 7.55 0.07 0.88
CA VAL A 40 6.57 0.91 1.58
C VAL A 40 7.08 1.25 2.97
N TYR A 41 7.56 0.26 3.74
CA TYR A 41 8.19 0.48 5.05
C TYR A 41 9.43 1.37 4.98
N ALA A 42 10.29 1.19 3.96
CA ALA A 42 11.48 2.02 3.79
C ALA A 42 11.16 3.49 3.45
N GLU A 43 10.00 3.77 2.84
CA GLU A 43 9.52 5.12 2.56
C GLU A 43 8.66 5.70 3.69
N MET A 44 8.37 4.93 4.76
CA MET A 44 7.67 5.45 5.92
C MET A 44 8.54 6.48 6.64
N PRO A 45 7.99 7.65 6.99
CA PRO A 45 8.66 8.57 7.88
C PRO A 45 8.93 7.89 9.23
N PRO A 46 9.98 8.29 9.96
CA PRO A 46 10.19 7.80 11.32
C PRO A 46 8.95 8.06 12.19
N LEU A 47 8.63 7.10 13.08
CA LEU A 47 7.44 7.10 13.94
C LEU A 47 7.33 8.33 14.88
N GLU A 48 8.33 9.21 14.90
CA GLU A 48 8.35 10.46 15.66
C GLU A 48 7.30 11.49 15.21
N TYR A 49 6.69 11.31 14.03
CA TYR A 49 5.69 12.22 13.47
C TYR A 49 4.22 11.91 13.84
N GLY A 50 3.96 10.91 14.70
CA GLY A 50 2.59 10.52 15.11
C GLY A 50 1.90 9.57 14.12
N ASP A 51 0.56 9.51 14.15
CA ASP A 51 -0.23 8.67 13.24
C ASP A 51 -0.18 9.21 11.79
N ILE A 52 0.46 8.46 10.89
CA ILE A 52 0.62 8.80 9.47
C ILE A 52 -0.33 7.92 8.65
N GLU A 53 -1.14 8.54 7.78
CA GLU A 53 -1.97 7.78 6.84
C GLU A 53 -1.13 7.44 5.60
N ILE A 54 -0.97 6.15 5.33
CA ILE A 54 -0.22 5.66 4.17
C ILE A 54 -1.20 5.13 3.14
N VAL A 55 -1.16 5.70 1.95
CA VAL A 55 -1.97 5.27 0.81
C VAL A 55 -1.05 4.62 -0.22
N VAL A 56 -1.19 3.31 -0.42
CA VAL A 56 -0.44 2.57 -1.43
C VAL A 56 -1.32 2.39 -2.67
N MET A 57 -0.87 2.94 -3.80
CA MET A 57 -1.57 2.81 -5.09
C MET A 57 -0.78 1.92 -6.03
N MET A 58 -1.37 0.80 -6.44
CA MET A 58 -0.78 -0.11 -7.42
C MET A 58 -1.41 0.09 -8.79
N ASP A 59 -0.58 0.43 -9.78
CA ASP A 59 -1.01 0.57 -11.16
C ASP A 59 -0.63 -0.67 -11.98
N PHE A 60 -1.64 -1.47 -12.34
CA PHE A 60 -1.53 -2.66 -13.18
C PHE A 60 -1.94 -2.42 -14.63
N SER A 61 -2.18 -1.17 -15.05
CA SER A 61 -2.69 -0.84 -16.39
C SER A 61 -1.84 -1.38 -17.54
N LYS A 62 -0.56 -1.64 -17.30
CA LYS A 62 0.38 -2.20 -18.28
C LYS A 62 0.52 -3.73 -18.21
N SER A 63 -0.07 -4.38 -17.21
CA SER A 63 0.03 -5.83 -17.03
C SER A 63 -1.11 -6.53 -17.77
N VAL A 64 -0.81 -7.04 -18.97
CA VAL A 64 -1.79 -7.55 -19.94
C VAL A 64 -2.54 -8.80 -19.46
N ASN A 65 -1.97 -9.58 -18.53
CA ASN A 65 -2.54 -10.85 -18.03
C ASN A 65 -3.04 -10.81 -16.57
N MET A 66 -3.32 -9.62 -16.02
CA MET A 66 -3.79 -9.52 -14.63
C MET A 66 -5.25 -9.98 -14.48
N THR A 67 -5.47 -11.18 -13.93
CA THR A 67 -6.83 -11.67 -13.66
C THR A 67 -7.43 -10.98 -12.43
N LYS A 68 -8.76 -10.98 -12.32
CA LYS A 68 -9.46 -10.43 -11.14
C LYS A 68 -9.06 -11.16 -9.85
N GLU A 69 -8.88 -12.48 -9.92
CA GLU A 69 -8.46 -13.30 -8.78
C GLU A 69 -7.04 -12.95 -8.33
N LEU A 70 -6.13 -12.76 -9.29
CA LEU A 70 -4.76 -12.35 -9.01
C LEU A 70 -4.70 -10.98 -8.32
N LYS A 71 -5.47 -10.02 -8.83
CA LYS A 71 -5.59 -8.69 -8.23
C LYS A 71 -6.15 -8.76 -6.80
N LYS A 72 -7.14 -9.62 -6.56
CA LYS A 72 -7.71 -9.84 -5.23
C LYS A 72 -6.66 -10.41 -4.27
N MET A 73 -5.95 -11.45 -4.69
CA MET A 73 -4.87 -12.07 -3.90
C MET A 73 -3.78 -11.06 -3.53
N ILE A 74 -3.37 -10.23 -4.49
CA ILE A 74 -2.38 -9.16 -4.27
C ILE A 74 -2.87 -8.17 -3.21
N MET A 75 -4.10 -7.67 -3.35
CA MET A 75 -4.68 -6.71 -2.40
C MET A 75 -4.82 -7.32 -1.00
N GLU A 76 -5.35 -8.55 -0.88
CA GLU A 76 -5.51 -9.25 0.41
C GLU A 76 -4.17 -9.50 1.10
N THR A 77 -3.14 -9.87 0.34
CA THR A 77 -1.79 -10.10 0.88
C THR A 77 -1.15 -8.79 1.37
N LEU A 78 -1.34 -7.70 0.61
CA LEU A 78 -0.81 -6.39 1.02
C LEU A 78 -1.51 -5.85 2.26
N GLU A 79 -2.83 -6.04 2.35
CA GLU A 79 -3.60 -5.66 3.53
C GLU A 79 -3.12 -6.43 4.77
N ASP A 80 -2.93 -7.75 4.68
CA ASP A 80 -2.43 -8.59 5.79
C ASP A 80 -1.01 -8.19 6.23
N GLU A 81 -0.12 -7.92 5.27
CA GLU A 81 1.28 -7.58 5.59
C GLU A 81 1.44 -6.14 6.10
N LEU A 82 0.61 -5.19 5.66
CA LEU A 82 0.71 -3.78 6.08
C LEU A 82 -0.06 -3.47 7.39
N LEU A 83 -1.04 -4.30 7.76
CA LEU A 83 -1.80 -4.16 9.01
C LEU A 83 -1.28 -5.05 10.16
N ARG A 84 -0.17 -5.76 9.95
CA ARG A 84 0.56 -6.48 11.00
C ARG A 84 1.43 -5.57 11.84
#